data_AF-A0A8W8IV68-F1
#
_entry.id   AF-A0A8W8IV68-F1
#
_cell.length_a   1.000
_cell.length_b   1.000
_cell.length_c   1.000
_cell.angle_alpha   90.00
_cell.angle_beta   90.00
_cell.angle_gamma   90.00
#
_symmetry.space_group_name_H-M   'P 1'
#
loop_
_entity.id
_entity.type
_entity.pdbx_description
1 polymer ?
#
loop_
_entity_poly.entity_id
_entity_poly.type
_entity_poly.pdbx_seq_one_letter_code
_entity_poly.pdbx_strand_id
1 'polypeptide(L)'
;MSQKTIEDTIIDVVRDILHGEAIEAALCSVILHTEESLQWKKEHCFNSLKTALANVPQESLDTALKCYITQIYNVQNASRVELLLDLLEGLVEYNVVPAKPICDALLDHELLSYNASLMWTKTFQLMRKIIGGVDYKGCRDLLRGILEKCQGIKEDENVSVMPDIDTPVNLVAHILDRNVCLLPAYLAVNEINKVCPEDRKWPHWKMGNILADFVHSFRPAAQMVTVSGRTHLLPVVGYSIAISTSNVWRLSSSCLKFPLNGPLPYDKELSEPQTGLLRYVLEQPYSRDMVCNMLGLNKQENQVLKKMSFVLPALGFSAIRKNQ
;
A
#
# COMPACT_ATOMS: atom_id res chain seq x y z
N MET A 1 4.98 4.72 47.42
CA MET A 1 4.64 5.74 46.41
C MET A 1 4.84 5.08 45.05
N SER A 2 3.75 4.70 44.38
CA SER A 2 3.84 4.09 43.05
C SER A 2 4.38 5.12 42.07
N GLN A 3 5.44 4.82 41.32
CA GLN A 3 5.88 5.67 40.22
C GLN A 3 4.70 5.81 39.25
N LYS A 4 4.21 7.05 39.02
CA LYS A 4 3.24 7.30 37.96
C LYS A 4 3.86 6.87 36.65
N THR A 5 3.16 6.02 35.90
CA THR A 5 3.63 5.61 34.58
C THR A 5 3.43 6.76 33.58
N ILE A 6 4.14 6.72 32.46
CA ILE A 6 4.00 7.72 31.39
C ILE A 6 2.57 7.72 30.84
N GLU A 7 1.94 6.54 30.77
CA GLU A 7 0.55 6.37 30.37
C GLU A 7 -0.40 7.10 31.32
N ASP A 8 -0.19 6.98 32.65
CA ASP A 8 -1.00 7.69 33.65
C ASP A 8 -0.91 9.21 33.47
N THR A 9 0.27 9.74 33.16
CA THR A 9 0.42 11.19 32.95
C THR A 9 -0.33 11.69 31.71
N ILE A 10 -0.36 10.90 30.63
CA ILE A 10 -1.06 11.26 29.40
C ILE A 10 -2.57 11.14 29.59
N ILE A 11 -3.04 10.09 30.27
CA ILE A 11 -4.44 9.89 30.59
C ILE A 11 -4.95 11.03 31.48
N ASP A 12 -4.16 11.46 32.48
CA ASP A 12 -4.51 12.58 33.34
C ASP A 12 -4.64 13.89 32.52
N VAL A 13 -3.68 14.18 31.63
CA VAL A 13 -3.74 15.39 30.77
C VAL A 13 -4.96 15.36 29.84
N VAL A 14 -5.25 14.22 29.20
CA VAL A 14 -6.43 14.09 28.34
C VAL A 14 -7.71 14.25 29.15
N ARG A 15 -7.78 13.66 30.36
CA ARG A 15 -8.93 13.79 31.25
C ARG A 15 -9.16 15.25 31.65
N ASP A 16 -8.09 15.99 31.97
CA ASP A 16 -8.17 17.39 32.34
C ASP A 16 -8.69 18.25 31.17
N ILE A 17 -8.21 18.00 29.95
CA ILE A 17 -8.71 18.67 28.73
C ILE A 17 -10.19 18.39 28.52
N LEU A 18 -10.61 17.12 28.62
CA LEU A 18 -12.01 16.71 28.40
C LEU A 18 -12.94 17.22 29.52
N HIS A 19 -12.45 17.31 30.76
CA HIS A 19 -13.20 17.84 31.89
C HIS A 19 -13.40 19.35 31.74
N GLY A 20 -12.37 20.08 31.33
CA GLY A 20 -12.47 21.50 31.01
C GLY A 20 -13.54 21.77 29.93
N GLU A 21 -13.57 20.97 28.86
CA GLU A 21 -14.60 21.09 27.84
C GLU A 21 -16.00 20.74 28.37
N ALA A 22 -16.13 19.75 29.25
CA ALA A 22 -17.42 19.40 29.86
C ALA A 22 -17.99 20.55 30.71
N ILE A 23 -17.14 21.23 31.47
CA ILE A 23 -17.52 22.39 32.28
C ILE A 23 -17.96 23.55 31.38
N GLU A 24 -17.19 23.86 30.34
CA GLU A 24 -17.55 24.93 29.40
C GLU A 24 -18.86 24.63 28.67
N ALA A 25 -19.05 23.40 28.19
CA ALA A 25 -20.29 23.00 27.54
C ALA A 25 -21.50 23.14 28.49
N ALA A 26 -21.33 22.84 29.79
CA ALA A 26 -22.36 23.02 30.80
C ALA A 26 -22.63 24.51 31.12
N LEU A 27 -21.64 25.37 30.94
CA LEU A 27 -21.68 26.80 31.23
C LEU A 27 -21.75 27.69 29.97
N CYS A 28 -22.10 27.15 28.80
CA CYS A 28 -22.21 27.88 27.53
C CYS A 28 -23.11 29.12 27.59
N SER A 29 -24.08 29.17 28.50
CA SER A 29 -24.96 30.34 28.70
C SER A 29 -24.33 31.46 29.53
N VAL A 30 -23.21 31.18 30.20
CA VAL A 30 -22.51 32.09 31.12
C VAL A 30 -21.16 32.53 30.54
N ILE A 31 -20.49 31.65 29.79
CA ILE A 31 -19.19 31.91 29.18
C ILE A 31 -19.39 32.55 27.82
N LEU A 32 -18.85 33.76 27.64
CA LEU A 32 -18.81 34.42 26.34
C LEU A 32 -17.70 33.78 25.48
N HIS A 33 -18.10 32.96 24.52
CA HIS A 33 -17.18 32.40 23.53
C HIS A 33 -16.80 33.45 22.49
N THR A 34 -15.77 34.26 22.78
CA THR A 34 -15.12 35.12 21.79
C THR A 34 -14.11 34.30 20.98
N GLU A 35 -13.79 34.72 19.75
CA GLU A 35 -12.76 34.05 18.92
C GLU A 35 -11.41 33.96 19.65
N GLU A 36 -11.04 35.01 20.39
CA GLU A 36 -9.82 35.08 21.20
C GLU A 36 -9.82 34.04 22.34
N SER A 37 -10.97 33.80 22.99
CA SER A 37 -11.09 32.78 24.04
C SER A 37 -10.92 31.35 23.50
N LEU A 38 -11.42 31.08 22.30
CA LEU A 38 -11.31 29.78 21.64
C LEU A 38 -9.87 29.50 21.22
N GLN A 39 -9.17 30.52 20.72
CA GLN A 39 -7.77 30.41 20.34
C GLN A 39 -6.87 30.21 21.56
N TRP A 40 -7.07 30.98 22.64
CA TRP A 40 -6.35 30.80 23.90
C TRP A 40 -6.55 29.40 24.48
N LYS A 41 -7.78 28.85 24.40
CA LYS A 41 -8.07 27.49 24.86
C LYS A 41 -7.29 26.45 24.05
N LYS A 42 -7.30 26.55 22.71
CA LYS A 42 -6.53 25.64 21.87
C LYS A 42 -5.03 25.70 22.20
N GLU A 43 -4.48 26.90 22.37
CA GLU A 43 -3.09 27.10 22.77
C GLU A 43 -2.79 26.54 24.17
N HIS A 44 -3.68 26.70 25.14
CA HIS A 44 -3.53 26.16 26.48
C HIS A 44 -3.50 24.63 26.46
N CYS A 45 -4.49 23.99 25.82
CA CYS A 45 -4.54 22.53 25.67
C CYS A 45 -3.30 22.00 24.93
N PHE A 46 -2.87 22.71 23.88
CA PHE A 46 -1.67 22.38 23.13
C PHE A 46 -0.41 22.44 24.00
N ASN A 47 -0.23 23.52 24.77
CA ASN A 47 0.92 23.69 25.65
C ASN A 47 0.95 22.65 26.78
N SER A 48 -0.22 22.28 27.34
CA SER A 48 -0.31 21.20 28.31
C SER A 48 0.17 19.86 27.72
N LEU A 49 -0.32 19.50 26.53
CA LEU A 49 0.07 18.27 25.85
C LEU A 49 1.55 18.29 25.43
N LYS A 50 2.02 19.40 24.89
CA LYS A 50 3.43 19.61 24.50
C LYS A 50 4.37 19.45 25.70
N THR A 51 4.01 20.02 26.85
CA THR A 51 4.82 19.90 28.08
C THR A 51 4.84 18.47 28.60
N ALA A 52 3.71 17.77 28.53
CA ALA A 52 3.63 16.36 28.90
C ALA A 52 4.55 15.51 28.01
N LEU A 53 4.48 15.68 26.68
CA LEU A 53 5.30 14.93 25.72
C LEU A 53 6.78 15.29 25.76
N ALA A 54 7.15 16.55 26.07
CA ALA A 54 8.54 16.96 26.19
C ALA A 54 9.28 16.27 27.36
N ASN A 55 8.53 15.84 28.39
CA ASN A 55 9.09 15.11 29.53
C ASN A 55 9.21 13.60 29.28
N VAL A 56 8.71 13.10 28.14
CA VAL A 56 8.75 11.68 27.79
C VAL A 56 10.07 11.33 27.10
N PRO A 57 10.81 10.30 27.56
CA PRO A 57 11.98 9.78 26.85
C PRO A 57 11.65 9.36 25.41
N GLN A 58 12.57 9.58 24.48
CA GLN A 58 12.38 9.25 23.06
C GLN A 58 12.00 7.78 22.81
N GLU A 59 12.54 6.84 23.61
CA GLU A 59 12.23 5.41 23.52
C GLU A 59 10.79 5.07 23.90
N SER A 60 10.16 5.88 24.76
CA SER A 60 8.78 5.71 25.23
C SER A 60 7.77 6.59 24.51
N LEU A 61 8.21 7.41 23.55
CA LEU A 61 7.36 8.33 22.82
C LEU A 61 6.31 7.59 21.98
N ASP A 62 6.67 6.46 21.37
CA ASP A 62 5.72 5.62 20.61
C ASP A 62 4.60 5.07 21.50
N THR A 63 4.93 4.58 22.69
CA THR A 63 3.95 4.11 23.68
C THR A 63 3.05 5.24 24.16
N ALA A 64 3.62 6.42 24.42
CA ALA A 64 2.89 7.62 24.81
C ALA A 64 1.87 8.03 23.73
N LEU A 65 2.27 8.07 22.46
CA LEU A 65 1.38 8.39 21.34
C LEU A 65 0.28 7.35 21.18
N LYS A 66 0.61 6.05 21.26
CA LYS A 66 -0.39 4.98 21.22
C LYS A 66 -1.41 5.13 22.34
N CYS A 67 -0.97 5.42 23.57
CA CYS A 67 -1.87 5.67 24.70
C CYS A 67 -2.80 6.86 24.43
N TYR A 68 -2.27 7.98 23.94
CA TYR A 68 -3.06 9.15 23.58
C TYR A 68 -4.10 8.84 22.50
N ILE A 69 -3.70 8.13 21.45
CA ILE A 69 -4.60 7.71 20.36
C ILE A 69 -5.69 6.78 20.91
N THR A 70 -5.36 5.81 21.76
CA THR A 70 -6.35 4.95 22.43
C THR A 70 -7.39 5.78 23.19
N GLN A 71 -7.00 6.88 23.85
CA GLN A 71 -7.96 7.77 24.50
C GLN A 71 -8.87 8.47 23.49
N ILE A 72 -8.36 8.90 22.34
CA ILE A 72 -9.20 9.49 21.27
C ILE A 72 -10.26 8.50 20.80
N TYR A 73 -9.87 7.24 20.56
CA TYR A 73 -10.79 6.21 20.09
C TYR A 73 -11.88 5.83 21.11
N ASN A 74 -11.65 6.10 22.40
CA ASN A 74 -12.64 5.89 23.46
C ASN A 74 -13.66 7.03 23.60
N VAL A 75 -13.45 8.16 22.92
CA VAL A 75 -14.35 9.32 22.96
C VAL A 75 -15.44 9.18 21.88
N GLN A 76 -16.71 9.35 22.29
CA GLN A 76 -17.85 9.25 21.38
C GLN A 76 -18.32 10.60 20.81
N ASN A 77 -17.97 11.72 21.45
CA ASN A 77 -18.41 13.04 21.02
C ASN A 77 -17.52 13.57 19.87
N ALA A 78 -18.14 13.95 18.76
CA ALA A 78 -17.46 14.50 17.59
C ALA A 78 -16.64 15.76 17.88
N SER A 79 -17.11 16.69 18.72
CA SER A 79 -16.38 17.93 19.04
C SER A 79 -15.08 17.64 19.80
N ARG A 80 -15.15 16.69 20.74
CA ARG A 80 -14.01 16.24 21.55
C ARG A 80 -12.97 15.51 20.70
N VAL A 81 -13.42 14.63 19.81
CA VAL A 81 -12.53 13.94 18.86
C VAL A 81 -11.82 14.95 17.96
N GLU A 82 -12.55 15.93 17.42
CA GLU A 82 -11.98 16.99 16.60
C GLU A 82 -10.94 17.83 17.35
N LEU A 83 -11.24 18.25 18.58
CA LEU A 83 -10.27 18.95 19.43
C LEU A 83 -8.99 18.12 19.62
N LEU A 84 -9.11 16.85 19.99
CA LEU A 84 -7.94 16.00 20.27
C LEU A 84 -7.09 15.71 19.03
N LEU A 85 -7.72 15.61 17.85
CA LEU A 85 -7.04 15.45 16.56
C LEU A 85 -6.39 16.76 16.09
N ASP A 86 -7.05 17.91 16.28
CA ASP A 86 -6.46 19.25 16.03
C ASP A 86 -5.19 19.44 16.88
N LEU A 87 -5.18 18.96 18.12
CA LEU A 87 -3.97 19.01 18.96
C LEU A 87 -2.84 18.14 18.40
N LEU A 88 -3.14 16.97 17.83
CA LEU A 88 -2.13 16.14 17.15
C LEU A 88 -1.58 16.82 15.89
N GLU A 89 -2.46 17.45 15.11
CA GLU A 89 -2.09 18.25 13.94
C GLU A 89 -1.10 19.34 14.34
N GLY A 90 -1.43 20.12 15.37
CA GLY A 90 -0.54 21.15 15.91
C GLY A 90 0.81 20.58 16.37
N LEU A 91 0.85 19.40 17.00
CA LEU A 91 2.11 18.78 17.44
C LEU A 91 3.05 18.46 16.28
N VAL A 92 2.49 18.11 15.11
CA VAL A 92 3.25 17.90 13.88
C VAL A 92 3.69 19.23 13.28
N GLU A 93 2.78 20.21 13.17
CA GLU A 93 3.08 21.53 12.58
C GLU A 93 4.21 22.26 13.33
N TYR A 94 4.20 22.19 14.67
CA TYR A 94 5.24 22.78 15.52
C TYR A 94 6.48 21.87 15.70
N ASN A 95 6.60 20.78 14.93
CA ASN A 95 7.73 19.84 14.97
C ASN A 95 8.03 19.26 16.38
N VAL A 96 7.01 19.11 17.22
CA VAL A 96 7.16 18.46 18.53
C VAL A 96 7.24 16.94 18.35
N VAL A 97 6.44 16.41 17.42
CA VAL A 97 6.37 14.98 17.11
C VAL A 97 6.42 14.78 15.59
N PRO A 98 7.20 13.81 15.07
CA PRO A 98 7.18 13.50 13.64
C PRO A 98 5.83 12.92 13.19
N ALA A 99 5.43 13.19 11.95
CA ALA A 99 4.15 12.75 11.41
C ALA A 99 4.01 11.22 11.28
N LYS A 100 5.13 10.51 11.02
CA LYS A 100 5.12 9.07 10.69
C LYS A 100 4.62 8.20 11.85
N PRO A 101 5.15 8.29 13.09
CA PRO A 101 4.63 7.50 14.21
C PRO A 101 3.16 7.74 14.50
N ILE A 102 2.67 8.98 14.32
CA ILE A 102 1.24 9.30 14.50
C ILE A 102 0.41 8.59 13.42
N CYS A 103 0.81 8.68 12.15
CA CYS A 103 0.13 7.99 11.05
C CYS A 103 0.10 6.46 11.24
N ASP A 104 1.22 5.87 11.68
CA ASP A 104 1.30 4.43 11.95
C ASP A 104 0.38 4.02 13.10
N ALA A 105 0.47 4.72 14.24
CA ALA A 105 -0.36 4.41 15.40
C ALA A 105 -1.86 4.62 15.14
N LEU A 106 -2.24 5.59 14.31
CA LEU A 106 -3.62 5.79 13.87
C LEU A 106 -4.12 4.65 12.98
N LEU A 107 -3.29 4.20 12.03
CA LEU A 107 -3.65 3.17 11.05
C LEU A 107 -3.68 1.77 11.68
N ASP A 108 -2.74 1.48 12.58
CA ASP A 108 -2.61 0.19 13.27
C ASP A 108 -3.62 0.00 14.40
N HIS A 109 -4.39 1.04 14.77
CA HIS A 109 -5.33 0.96 15.88
C HIS A 109 -6.45 -0.07 15.62
N GLU A 110 -6.74 -0.92 16.61
CA GLU A 110 -7.68 -2.05 16.49
C GLU A 110 -9.13 -1.59 16.26
N LEU A 111 -9.51 -0.45 16.83
CA LEU A 111 -10.86 0.12 16.71
C LEU A 111 -11.08 0.91 15.41
N LEU A 112 -10.06 1.06 14.56
CA LEU A 112 -10.22 1.72 13.26
C LEU A 112 -10.99 0.81 12.30
N SER A 113 -12.28 1.11 12.13
CA SER A 113 -13.20 0.38 11.26
C SER A 113 -14.12 1.35 10.53
N TYR A 114 -14.50 1.00 9.29
CA TYR A 114 -15.49 1.76 8.51
C TYR A 114 -16.87 1.80 9.18
N ASN A 115 -17.17 0.87 10.10
CA ASN A 115 -18.40 0.88 10.90
C ASN A 115 -18.45 2.09 11.86
N ALA A 116 -17.28 2.60 12.28
CA ALA A 116 -17.16 3.78 13.12
C ALA A 116 -16.92 5.03 12.24
N SER A 117 -17.95 5.42 11.48
CA SER A 117 -17.92 6.51 10.48
C SER A 117 -17.18 7.77 10.94
N LEU A 118 -17.50 8.28 12.14
CA LEU A 118 -16.85 9.46 12.70
C LEU A 118 -15.33 9.30 12.82
N MET A 119 -14.88 8.23 13.45
CA MET A 119 -13.45 8.01 13.72
C MET A 119 -12.71 7.66 12.45
N TRP A 120 -13.31 6.83 11.59
CA TRP A 120 -12.77 6.51 10.26
C TRP A 120 -12.50 7.78 9.46
N THR A 121 -13.53 8.62 9.28
CA THR A 121 -13.44 9.86 8.52
C THR A 121 -12.43 10.83 9.13
N LYS A 122 -12.49 11.07 10.44
CA LYS A 122 -11.59 12.03 11.09
C LYS A 122 -10.13 11.57 11.08
N THR A 123 -9.85 10.28 11.24
CA THR A 123 -8.50 9.72 11.14
C THR A 123 -7.89 9.93 9.75
N PHE A 124 -8.60 9.56 8.68
CA PHE A 124 -8.08 9.75 7.31
C PHE A 124 -7.98 11.22 6.90
N GLN A 125 -8.85 12.09 7.43
CA GLN A 125 -8.73 13.55 7.26
C GLN A 125 -7.46 14.09 7.91
N LEU A 126 -7.16 13.71 9.16
CA LEU A 126 -5.93 14.10 9.84
C LEU A 126 -4.69 13.60 9.08
N MET A 127 -4.67 12.32 8.69
CA MET A 127 -3.57 11.75 7.91
C MET A 127 -3.31 12.55 6.64
N ARG A 128 -4.36 12.96 5.91
CA ARG A 128 -4.22 13.78 4.70
C ARG A 128 -3.51 15.11 4.95
N LYS A 129 -3.71 15.72 6.11
CA LYS A 129 -3.07 16.99 6.45
C LYS A 129 -1.59 16.82 6.81
N ILE A 130 -1.26 15.78 7.57
CA ILE A 130 0.10 15.59 8.13
C ILE A 130 1.03 14.76 7.24
N ILE A 131 0.52 14.03 6.25
CA ILE A 131 1.31 13.11 5.42
C ILE A 131 2.46 13.79 4.65
N GLY A 132 2.36 15.10 4.39
CA GLY A 132 3.43 15.89 3.78
C GLY A 132 4.71 15.95 4.63
N GLY A 133 4.61 15.71 5.94
CA GLY A 133 5.76 15.63 6.86
C GLY A 133 6.42 14.25 6.94
N VAL A 134 5.96 13.28 6.14
CA VAL A 134 6.48 11.91 6.11
C VAL A 134 7.47 11.73 4.95
N ASP A 135 8.53 10.97 5.18
CA ASP A 135 9.52 10.67 4.13
C ASP A 135 8.93 9.72 3.07
N TYR A 136 9.53 9.68 1.87
CA TYR A 136 8.98 8.88 0.77
C TYR A 136 8.88 7.38 1.06
N LYS A 137 9.75 6.82 1.93
CA LYS A 137 9.64 5.40 2.33
C LYS A 137 8.48 5.22 3.29
N GLY A 138 8.31 6.15 4.23
CA GLY A 138 7.15 6.19 5.11
C GLY A 138 5.84 6.31 4.34
N CYS A 139 5.75 7.21 3.35
CA CYS A 139 4.57 7.36 2.49
C CYS A 139 4.26 6.06 1.71
N ARG A 140 5.28 5.35 1.23
CA ARG A 140 5.13 4.05 0.58
C ARG A 140 4.52 3.00 1.53
N ASP A 141 5.03 2.92 2.76
CA ASP A 141 4.55 1.94 3.74
C ASP A 141 3.13 2.28 4.23
N LEU A 142 2.81 3.57 4.41
CA LEU A 142 1.46 4.05 4.70
C LEU A 142 0.48 3.74 3.57
N LEU A 143 0.88 3.95 2.30
CA LEU A 143 0.05 3.59 1.14
C LEU A 143 -0.35 2.11 1.20
N ARG A 144 0.61 1.21 1.46
CA ARG A 144 0.34 -0.22 1.60
C ARG A 144 -0.68 -0.48 2.72
N GLY A 145 -0.47 0.06 3.92
CA GLY A 145 -1.38 -0.15 5.05
C GLY A 145 -2.80 0.40 4.80
N ILE A 146 -2.92 1.55 4.14
CA ILE A 146 -4.23 2.13 3.78
C ILE A 146 -4.97 1.21 2.81
N LEU A 147 -4.28 0.69 1.79
CA LEU A 147 -4.87 -0.23 0.81
C LEU A 147 -5.31 -1.55 1.47
N GLU A 148 -4.49 -2.12 2.35
CA GLU A 148 -4.81 -3.33 3.13
C GLU A 148 -6.05 -3.13 4.02
N LYS A 149 -6.16 -1.98 4.71
CA LYS A 149 -7.37 -1.64 5.49
C LYS A 149 -8.61 -1.51 4.61
N CYS A 150 -8.48 -0.93 3.42
CA CYS A 150 -9.59 -0.80 2.49
C CYS A 150 -10.03 -2.15 1.90
N GLN A 151 -9.15 -3.15 1.81
CA GLN A 151 -9.54 -4.51 1.36
C GLN A 151 -10.47 -5.23 2.34
N GLY A 152 -10.54 -4.78 3.60
CA GLY A 152 -11.47 -5.31 4.59
C GLY A 152 -12.93 -4.86 4.40
N ILE A 153 -13.19 -3.92 3.46
CA ILE A 153 -14.54 -3.42 3.16
C ILE A 153 -15.23 -4.45 2.25
N LYS A 154 -16.47 -4.85 2.60
CA LYS A 154 -17.22 -5.82 1.79
C LYS A 154 -17.77 -5.15 0.52
N GLU A 155 -17.90 -5.93 -0.56
CA GLU A 155 -18.41 -5.44 -1.85
C GLU A 155 -19.92 -5.09 -1.82
N ASP A 156 -20.68 -5.73 -0.92
CA ASP A 156 -22.14 -5.60 -0.80
C ASP A 156 -22.60 -4.55 0.24
N GLU A 157 -21.73 -3.61 0.62
CA GLU A 157 -22.05 -2.60 1.66
C GLU A 157 -23.07 -1.55 1.19
N ASN A 158 -23.77 -0.95 2.15
CA ASN A 158 -24.80 0.05 1.90
C ASN A 158 -24.21 1.36 1.35
N VAL A 159 -24.96 2.05 0.49
CA VAL A 159 -24.61 3.37 -0.09
C VAL A 159 -24.36 4.43 0.99
N SER A 160 -24.91 4.27 2.19
CA SER A 160 -24.66 5.17 3.33
C SER A 160 -23.18 5.24 3.76
N VAL A 161 -22.38 4.21 3.45
CA VAL A 161 -20.94 4.15 3.79
C VAL A 161 -20.08 4.89 2.77
N MET A 162 -20.65 5.35 1.65
CA MET A 162 -19.89 6.03 0.58
C MET A 162 -19.09 7.26 1.05
N PRO A 163 -19.61 8.17 1.89
CA PRO A 163 -18.82 9.29 2.40
C PRO A 163 -17.61 8.84 3.22
N ASP A 164 -17.75 7.74 3.96
CA ASP A 164 -16.66 7.17 4.76
C ASP A 164 -15.58 6.58 3.84
N ILE A 165 -15.96 5.97 2.72
CA ILE A 165 -15.04 5.44 1.70
C ILE A 165 -14.35 6.56 0.91
N ASP A 166 -15.02 7.69 0.71
CA ASP A 166 -14.46 8.83 -0.02
C ASP A 166 -13.27 9.43 0.69
N THR A 167 -13.24 9.37 2.02
CA THR A 167 -12.13 9.91 2.80
C THR A 167 -10.78 9.21 2.52
N PRO A 168 -10.64 7.87 2.65
CA PRO A 168 -9.41 7.18 2.26
C PRO A 168 -9.15 7.23 0.75
N VAL A 169 -10.19 7.27 -0.10
CA VAL A 169 -10.02 7.47 -1.56
C VAL A 169 -9.32 8.81 -1.85
N ASN A 170 -9.75 9.89 -1.19
CA ASN A 170 -9.13 11.20 -1.33
C ASN A 170 -7.69 11.25 -0.80
N LEU A 171 -7.39 10.51 0.27
CA LEU A 171 -6.03 10.37 0.78
C LEU A 171 -5.13 9.62 -0.22
N VAL A 172 -5.59 8.48 -0.74
CA VAL A 172 -4.83 7.70 -1.73
C VAL A 172 -4.61 8.52 -3.00
N ALA A 173 -5.63 9.24 -3.48
CA ALA A 173 -5.49 10.15 -4.62
C ALA A 173 -4.41 11.21 -4.36
N HIS A 174 -4.34 11.77 -3.15
CA HIS A 174 -3.32 12.74 -2.77
C HIS A 174 -1.91 12.12 -2.71
N ILE A 175 -1.77 10.90 -2.18
CA ILE A 175 -0.50 10.16 -2.15
C ILE A 175 0.02 9.86 -3.56
N LEU A 176 -0.88 9.51 -4.48
CA LEU A 176 -0.56 9.15 -5.86
C LEU A 176 -0.44 10.36 -6.80
N ASP A 177 -0.75 11.57 -6.32
CA ASP A 177 -0.61 12.78 -7.13
C ASP A 177 0.87 13.09 -7.38
N ARG A 178 1.25 13.01 -8.66
CA ARG A 178 2.61 13.26 -9.14
C ARG A 178 3.06 14.71 -8.88
N ASN A 179 2.12 15.65 -8.77
CA ASN A 179 2.43 17.05 -8.49
C ASN A 179 2.78 17.29 -7.02
N VAL A 180 2.17 16.51 -6.11
CA VAL A 180 2.49 16.57 -4.67
C VAL A 180 3.83 15.91 -4.39
N CYS A 181 4.21 14.90 -5.19
CA CYS A 181 5.53 14.29 -5.18
C CYS A 181 5.93 13.68 -3.80
N LEU A 182 4.95 13.11 -3.07
CA LEU A 182 5.17 12.47 -1.76
C LEU A 182 6.06 11.21 -1.85
N LEU A 183 6.00 10.49 -2.96
CA LEU A 183 6.91 9.37 -3.24
C LEU A 183 7.16 9.19 -4.74
N PRO A 184 8.29 8.57 -5.12
CA PRO A 184 8.51 8.13 -6.50
C PRO A 184 7.37 7.23 -6.98
N ALA A 185 6.70 7.63 -8.05
CA ALA A 185 5.50 6.96 -8.54
C ALA A 185 5.73 5.46 -8.87
N TYR A 186 6.94 5.08 -9.28
CA TYR A 186 7.31 3.67 -9.51
C TYR A 186 7.26 2.81 -8.23
N LEU A 187 7.60 3.38 -7.07
CA LEU A 187 7.47 2.69 -5.79
C LEU A 187 6.01 2.48 -5.42
N ALA A 188 5.14 3.46 -5.71
CA ALA A 188 3.71 3.32 -5.51
C ALA A 188 3.13 2.15 -6.33
N VAL A 189 3.48 2.06 -7.63
CA VAL A 189 3.03 0.95 -8.49
C VAL A 189 3.47 -0.41 -7.94
N ASN A 190 4.70 -0.52 -7.43
CA ASN A 190 5.19 -1.75 -6.84
C ASN A 190 4.33 -2.20 -5.65
N GLU A 191 3.98 -1.28 -4.75
CA GLU A 191 3.12 -1.62 -3.62
C GLU A 191 1.68 -1.93 -4.04
N ILE A 192 1.13 -1.17 -5.00
CA ILE A 192 -0.21 -1.44 -5.55
C ILE A 192 -0.28 -2.87 -6.12
N ASN A 193 0.72 -3.28 -6.90
CA ASN A 193 0.75 -4.61 -7.51
C ASN A 193 0.99 -5.75 -6.51
N LYS A 194 1.61 -5.47 -5.35
CA LYS A 194 1.74 -6.44 -4.26
C LYS A 194 0.41 -6.66 -3.53
N VAL A 195 -0.29 -5.57 -3.25
CA VAL A 195 -1.57 -5.61 -2.50
C VAL A 195 -2.71 -6.10 -3.41
N CYS A 196 -2.69 -5.72 -4.68
CA CYS A 196 -3.69 -6.08 -5.70
C CYS A 196 -3.05 -6.92 -6.81
N PRO A 197 -2.79 -8.23 -6.59
CA PRO A 197 -2.24 -9.10 -7.63
C PRO A 197 -3.19 -9.26 -8.83
N GLU A 198 -2.68 -9.82 -9.93
CA GLU A 198 -3.37 -9.98 -11.24
C GLU A 198 -4.78 -10.62 -11.14
N ASP A 199 -5.12 -11.31 -10.03
CA ASP A 199 -6.43 -11.90 -9.72
C ASP A 199 -7.49 -10.92 -9.15
N ARG A 200 -7.28 -9.60 -9.33
CA ARG A 200 -8.30 -8.52 -9.26
C ARG A 200 -9.26 -8.55 -8.07
N LYS A 201 -8.73 -8.48 -6.85
CA LYS A 201 -9.51 -7.89 -5.74
C LYS A 201 -8.99 -6.50 -5.45
N TRP A 202 -9.55 -5.52 -6.17
CA TRP A 202 -9.38 -4.12 -5.82
C TRP A 202 -9.97 -3.89 -4.42
N PRO A 203 -9.37 -3.04 -3.58
CA PRO A 203 -9.86 -2.84 -2.22
C PRO A 203 -11.32 -2.38 -2.20
N HIS A 204 -11.67 -1.47 -3.10
CA HIS A 204 -13.03 -1.02 -3.35
C HIS A 204 -13.13 -0.51 -4.80
N TRP A 205 -14.30 -0.64 -5.45
CA TRP A 205 -14.46 -0.26 -6.87
C TRP A 205 -14.11 1.21 -7.14
N LYS A 206 -14.44 2.12 -6.21
CA LYS A 206 -14.12 3.56 -6.34
C LYS A 206 -12.61 3.82 -6.29
N MET A 207 -11.90 3.08 -5.46
CA MET A 207 -10.44 3.10 -5.41
C MET A 207 -9.84 2.46 -6.67
N GLY A 208 -10.49 1.43 -7.19
CA GLY A 208 -10.08 0.68 -8.38
C GLY A 208 -9.85 1.58 -9.59
N ASN A 209 -10.71 2.58 -9.83
CA ASN A 209 -10.51 3.53 -10.94
C ASN A 209 -9.20 4.33 -10.80
N ILE A 210 -8.98 4.93 -9.63
CA ILE A 210 -7.78 5.75 -9.36
C ILE A 210 -6.52 4.89 -9.47
N LEU A 211 -6.52 3.70 -8.88
CA LEU A 211 -5.38 2.79 -8.91
C LEU A 211 -5.14 2.24 -10.32
N ALA A 212 -6.18 1.86 -11.05
CA ALA A 212 -6.06 1.37 -12.42
C ALA A 212 -5.51 2.46 -13.34
N ASP A 213 -6.05 3.68 -13.30
CA ASP A 213 -5.57 4.80 -14.11
C ASP A 213 -4.11 5.13 -13.79
N PHE A 214 -3.76 5.14 -12.50
CA PHE A 214 -2.40 5.37 -12.06
C PHE A 214 -1.45 4.26 -12.56
N VAL A 215 -1.80 2.99 -12.42
CA VAL A 215 -1.00 1.87 -12.94
C VAL A 215 -0.91 1.94 -14.47
N HIS A 216 -2.01 2.18 -15.17
CA HIS A 216 -2.05 2.29 -16.63
C HIS A 216 -1.15 3.41 -17.17
N SER A 217 -0.94 4.49 -16.42
CA SER A 217 -0.01 5.56 -16.79
C SER A 217 1.44 5.07 -16.95
N PHE A 218 1.80 3.89 -16.44
CA PHE A 218 3.12 3.26 -16.61
C PHE A 218 3.23 2.35 -17.84
N ARG A 219 2.15 2.19 -18.63
CA ARG A 219 2.20 1.39 -19.86
C ARG A 219 3.28 1.88 -20.86
N PRO A 220 3.49 3.19 -21.09
CA PRO A 220 4.59 3.65 -21.93
C PRO A 220 5.96 3.22 -21.41
N ALA A 221 6.16 3.25 -20.09
CA ALA A 221 7.41 2.79 -19.47
C ALA A 221 7.59 1.27 -19.64
N ALA A 222 6.51 0.49 -19.54
CA ALA A 222 6.53 -0.94 -19.85
C ALA A 222 6.94 -1.20 -21.31
N GLN A 223 6.40 -0.42 -22.26
CA GLN A 223 6.73 -0.51 -23.68
C GLN A 223 8.18 -0.15 -24.00
N MET A 224 8.77 0.81 -23.27
CA MET A 224 10.19 1.18 -23.44
C MET A 224 11.16 0.05 -23.05
N VAL A 225 10.75 -0.83 -22.13
CA VAL A 225 11.58 -1.94 -21.63
C VAL A 225 11.19 -3.30 -22.20
N THR A 226 10.26 -3.33 -23.17
CA THR A 226 9.85 -4.55 -23.87
C THR A 226 10.27 -4.52 -25.34
N VAL A 227 10.53 -5.71 -25.88
CA VAL A 227 10.74 -5.88 -27.31
C VAL A 227 9.37 -6.03 -27.97
N SER A 228 9.07 -5.18 -28.95
CA SER A 228 7.82 -5.26 -29.71
C SER A 228 7.69 -6.63 -30.39
N GLY A 229 6.55 -7.29 -30.20
CA GLY A 229 6.28 -8.61 -30.78
C GLY A 229 7.16 -9.74 -30.25
N ARG A 230 7.78 -9.60 -29.05
CA ARG A 230 8.68 -10.61 -28.47
C ARG A 230 8.12 -12.04 -28.49
N THR A 231 6.82 -12.19 -28.27
CA THR A 231 6.09 -13.47 -28.27
C THR A 231 6.07 -14.17 -29.64
N HIS A 232 6.24 -13.41 -30.72
CA HIS A 232 6.26 -13.90 -32.11
C HIS A 232 7.68 -14.08 -32.68
N LEU A 233 8.70 -13.58 -31.98
CA LEU A 233 10.07 -13.79 -32.39
C LEU A 233 10.46 -15.26 -32.15
N LEU A 234 11.09 -15.89 -33.14
CA LEU A 234 11.53 -17.28 -33.06
C LEU A 234 13.04 -17.36 -33.30
N PRO A 235 13.78 -18.16 -32.52
CA PRO A 235 15.20 -18.37 -32.75
C PRO A 235 15.47 -19.33 -33.90
N VAL A 236 16.67 -19.25 -34.46
CA VAL A 236 17.21 -20.30 -35.32
C VAL A 236 18.03 -21.26 -34.46
N VAL A 237 17.61 -22.52 -34.39
CA VAL A 237 18.24 -23.54 -33.55
C VAL A 237 19.52 -24.08 -34.21
N GLY A 238 20.59 -24.23 -33.43
CA GLY A 238 21.81 -24.94 -33.86
C GLY A 238 22.89 -24.11 -34.56
N TYR A 239 22.69 -22.81 -34.78
CA TYR A 239 23.62 -22.00 -35.59
C TYR A 239 24.70 -21.26 -34.78
N SER A 240 24.53 -21.07 -33.46
CA SER A 240 25.57 -20.44 -32.61
C SER A 240 25.33 -20.66 -31.10
N ILE A 241 26.41 -20.91 -30.35
CA ILE A 241 26.43 -20.98 -28.88
C ILE A 241 25.98 -19.65 -28.25
N ALA A 242 26.21 -18.53 -28.92
CA ALA A 242 25.81 -17.20 -28.43
C ALA A 242 24.27 -17.02 -28.43
N ILE A 243 23.56 -17.64 -29.37
CA ILE A 243 22.10 -17.59 -29.45
C ILE A 243 21.49 -18.55 -28.42
N SER A 244 22.09 -19.73 -28.25
CA SER A 244 21.62 -20.72 -27.27
C SER A 244 21.89 -20.32 -25.82
N THR A 245 22.84 -19.41 -25.55
CA THR A 245 23.13 -18.87 -24.20
C THR A 245 22.54 -17.48 -23.97
N SER A 246 21.79 -16.93 -24.93
CA SER A 246 21.19 -15.60 -24.81
C SER A 246 20.02 -15.58 -23.82
N ASN A 247 20.02 -14.57 -22.94
CA ASN A 247 18.93 -14.34 -21.98
C ASN A 247 17.60 -13.92 -22.65
N VAL A 248 17.62 -13.58 -23.95
CA VAL A 248 16.42 -13.17 -24.69
C VAL A 248 15.34 -14.26 -24.71
N TRP A 249 15.77 -15.52 -24.82
CA TRP A 249 14.90 -16.70 -24.91
C TRP A 249 14.68 -17.39 -23.57
N ARG A 250 15.22 -16.83 -22.49
CA ARG A 250 15.10 -17.43 -21.16
C ARG A 250 13.65 -17.36 -20.69
N LEU A 251 13.17 -18.48 -20.17
CA LEU A 251 11.86 -18.65 -19.58
C LEU A 251 12.02 -19.08 -18.12
N SER A 252 11.08 -18.69 -17.28
CA SER A 252 11.00 -19.22 -15.93
C SER A 252 10.63 -20.70 -15.95
N SER A 253 11.43 -21.55 -15.31
CA SER A 253 11.19 -23.00 -15.26
C SER A 253 9.87 -23.37 -14.56
N SER A 254 9.39 -22.51 -13.66
CA SER A 254 8.17 -22.76 -12.89
C SER A 254 6.90 -22.40 -13.64
N CYS A 255 6.90 -21.39 -14.50
CA CYS A 255 5.67 -20.88 -15.14
C CYS A 255 5.76 -20.72 -16.67
N LEU A 256 6.91 -21.00 -17.29
CA LEU A 256 7.18 -20.81 -18.72
C LEU A 256 6.92 -19.38 -19.22
N LYS A 257 6.89 -18.40 -18.32
CA LYS A 257 6.73 -16.97 -18.65
C LYS A 257 8.09 -16.33 -18.91
N PHE A 258 8.10 -15.22 -19.65
CA PHE A 258 9.31 -14.40 -19.75
C PHE A 258 9.65 -13.78 -18.38
N PRO A 259 10.94 -13.68 -18.01
CA PRO A 259 11.35 -12.87 -16.89
C PRO A 259 11.16 -11.39 -17.26
N LEU A 260 10.24 -10.72 -16.58
CA LEU A 260 9.91 -9.32 -16.79
C LEU A 260 10.57 -8.42 -15.74
N ASN A 261 10.88 -7.18 -16.09
CA ASN A 261 11.66 -6.27 -15.26
C ASN A 261 10.76 -5.45 -14.32
N GLY A 262 10.58 -5.95 -13.10
CA GLY A 262 9.80 -5.24 -12.09
C GLY A 262 8.29 -5.27 -12.34
N PRO A 263 7.52 -4.54 -11.53
CA PRO A 263 6.07 -4.63 -11.48
C PRO A 263 5.42 -3.61 -12.42
N LEU A 264 5.79 -3.62 -13.71
CA LEU A 264 5.17 -2.74 -14.70
C LEU A 264 3.92 -3.40 -15.30
N PRO A 265 2.94 -2.61 -15.80
CA PRO A 265 1.75 -3.13 -16.46
C PRO A 265 2.09 -3.61 -17.87
N TYR A 266 2.73 -4.77 -17.96
CA TYR A 266 3.08 -5.41 -19.22
C TYR A 266 1.85 -5.88 -19.99
N ASP A 267 2.01 -6.02 -21.30
CA ASP A 267 0.98 -6.63 -22.13
C ASP A 267 0.74 -8.08 -21.72
N LYS A 268 -0.52 -8.49 -21.74
CA LYS A 268 -0.97 -9.81 -21.25
C LYS A 268 -0.20 -10.96 -21.91
N GLU A 269 0.11 -10.83 -23.19
CA GLU A 269 0.85 -11.82 -23.97
C GLU A 269 2.24 -12.13 -23.39
N LEU A 270 2.89 -11.16 -22.75
CA LEU A 270 4.21 -11.33 -22.11
C LEU A 270 4.11 -12.04 -20.76
N SER A 271 2.99 -11.85 -20.07
CA SER A 271 2.65 -12.51 -18.80
C SER A 271 2.08 -13.91 -18.99
N GLU A 272 1.78 -14.34 -20.21
CA GLU A 272 1.27 -15.68 -20.52
C GLU A 272 2.41 -16.70 -20.67
N PRO A 273 2.16 -18.00 -20.36
CA PRO A 273 3.13 -19.05 -20.60
C PRO A 273 3.48 -19.20 -22.10
N GLN A 274 4.78 -19.11 -22.43
CA GLN A 274 5.30 -19.14 -23.81
C GLN A 274 5.44 -20.56 -24.34
N THR A 275 4.33 -21.29 -24.35
CA THR A 275 4.28 -22.70 -24.79
C THR A 275 4.55 -22.86 -26.28
N GLY A 276 4.09 -21.91 -27.11
CA GLY A 276 4.33 -21.93 -28.56
C GLY A 276 5.82 -21.82 -28.92
N LEU A 277 6.55 -20.92 -28.26
CA LEU A 277 7.99 -20.78 -28.42
C LEU A 277 8.74 -22.05 -28.03
N LEU A 278 8.45 -22.61 -26.85
CA LEU A 278 9.10 -23.84 -26.38
C LEU A 278 8.81 -25.02 -27.31
N ARG A 279 7.57 -25.13 -27.78
CA ARG A 279 7.14 -26.15 -28.73
C ARG A 279 7.91 -26.05 -30.04
N TYR A 280 8.01 -24.86 -30.61
CA TYR A 280 8.76 -24.62 -31.85
C TYR A 280 10.22 -25.08 -31.71
N VAL A 281 10.89 -24.73 -30.60
CA VAL A 281 12.29 -25.13 -30.38
C VAL A 281 12.43 -26.64 -30.23
N LEU A 282 11.50 -27.31 -29.53
CA LEU A 282 11.51 -28.77 -29.36
C LEU A 282 11.27 -29.54 -30.67
N GLU A 283 10.54 -28.97 -31.63
CA GLU A 283 10.33 -29.56 -32.96
C GLU A 283 11.61 -29.55 -33.83
N GLN A 284 12.60 -28.71 -33.49
CA GLN A 284 13.84 -28.59 -34.25
C GLN A 284 14.89 -29.66 -33.83
N PRO A 285 15.69 -30.18 -34.79
CA PRO A 285 16.80 -31.07 -34.48
C PRO A 285 17.89 -30.34 -33.68
N TYR A 286 18.63 -31.09 -32.85
CA TYR A 286 19.74 -30.56 -32.02
C TYR A 286 19.35 -29.45 -31.03
N SER A 287 18.07 -29.33 -30.65
CA SER A 287 17.54 -28.29 -29.76
C SER A 287 17.84 -28.46 -28.26
N ARG A 288 18.41 -29.61 -27.86
CA ARG A 288 18.59 -30.01 -26.46
C ARG A 288 19.26 -28.94 -25.60
N ASP A 289 20.43 -28.44 -26.03
CA ASP A 289 21.21 -27.49 -25.24
C ASP A 289 20.52 -26.14 -25.13
N MET A 290 19.83 -25.72 -26.20
CA MET A 290 19.04 -24.50 -26.20
C MET A 290 17.85 -24.60 -25.24
N VAL A 291 17.12 -25.72 -25.25
CA VAL A 291 16.00 -25.94 -24.31
C VAL A 291 16.50 -25.95 -22.87
N CYS A 292 17.63 -26.60 -22.60
CA CYS A 292 18.25 -26.59 -21.28
C CYS A 292 18.59 -25.17 -20.83
N ASN A 293 19.20 -24.37 -21.69
CA ASN A 293 19.54 -22.98 -21.36
C ASN A 293 18.31 -22.08 -21.19
N MET A 294 17.32 -22.20 -22.08
CA MET A 294 16.06 -21.44 -22.00
C MET A 294 15.35 -21.66 -20.67
N LEU A 295 15.36 -22.90 -20.16
CA LEU A 295 14.70 -23.27 -18.92
C LEU A 295 15.65 -23.22 -17.70
N GLY A 296 16.92 -22.83 -17.87
CA GLY A 296 17.91 -22.80 -16.80
C GLY A 296 18.25 -24.17 -16.19
N LEU A 297 18.15 -25.23 -17.00
CA LEU A 297 18.38 -26.62 -16.58
C LEU A 297 19.86 -26.93 -16.50
N ASN A 298 20.44 -26.66 -15.33
CA ASN A 298 21.73 -27.22 -14.98
C ASN A 298 21.55 -28.68 -14.58
N LYS A 299 22.56 -29.53 -14.84
CA LYS A 299 22.57 -31.00 -14.63
C LYS A 299 22.20 -31.50 -13.21
N GLN A 300 21.83 -30.64 -12.27
CA GLN A 300 21.69 -30.96 -10.84
C GLN A 300 20.26 -31.06 -10.29
N GLU A 301 19.19 -30.73 -11.03
CA GLU A 301 17.84 -30.72 -10.44
C GLU A 301 16.81 -31.64 -11.15
N ASN A 302 16.50 -32.76 -10.49
CA ASN A 302 15.46 -33.75 -10.83
C ASN A 302 14.01 -33.21 -10.80
N GLN A 303 13.78 -31.92 -10.55
CA GLN A 303 12.43 -31.35 -10.35
C GLN A 303 11.71 -30.90 -11.63
N VAL A 304 12.39 -30.86 -12.78
CA VAL A 304 11.88 -30.23 -14.02
C VAL A 304 11.03 -31.16 -14.90
N LEU A 305 11.15 -32.48 -14.72
CA LEU A 305 10.47 -33.48 -15.55
C LEU A 305 8.93 -33.40 -15.52
N LYS A 306 8.32 -32.84 -14.45
CA LYS A 306 6.86 -32.80 -14.28
C LYS A 306 6.10 -31.78 -15.14
N LYS A 307 6.77 -30.78 -15.72
CA LYS A 307 6.12 -29.81 -16.65
C LYS A 307 6.56 -29.98 -18.10
N MET A 308 7.79 -30.47 -18.33
CA MET A 308 8.17 -31.04 -19.63
C MET A 308 7.24 -32.19 -20.03
N SER A 309 6.77 -32.98 -19.06
CA SER A 309 5.79 -34.06 -19.28
C SER A 309 4.41 -33.59 -19.74
N PHE A 310 4.09 -32.29 -19.75
CA PHE A 310 2.83 -31.79 -20.32
C PHE A 310 2.99 -31.31 -21.77
N VAL A 311 4.16 -30.78 -22.12
CA VAL A 311 4.47 -30.29 -23.48
C VAL A 311 4.90 -31.43 -24.41
N LEU A 312 5.63 -32.43 -23.90
CA LEU A 312 6.08 -33.59 -24.68
C LEU A 312 4.92 -34.47 -25.21
N PRO A 313 3.85 -34.76 -24.43
CA PRO A 313 2.69 -35.45 -24.98
C PRO A 313 1.94 -34.62 -26.02
N ALA A 314 1.85 -33.29 -25.85
CA ALA A 314 1.20 -32.41 -26.82
C ALA A 314 1.92 -32.38 -28.19
N LEU A 315 3.26 -32.50 -28.17
CA LEU A 315 4.07 -32.72 -29.37
C LEU A 315 3.80 -34.09 -30.00
N GLY A 316 3.72 -35.16 -29.20
CA GLY A 316 3.34 -36.50 -29.65
C GLY A 316 1.95 -36.52 -30.32
N PHE A 317 0.94 -35.89 -29.71
CA PHE A 317 -0.40 -35.75 -30.30
C PHE A 317 -0.40 -34.95 -31.60
N SER A 318 0.44 -33.93 -31.73
CA SER A 318 0.54 -33.19 -32.98
C SER A 318 1.27 -33.96 -34.08
N ALA A 319 2.23 -34.81 -33.73
CA ALA A 319 2.87 -35.71 -34.69
C ALA A 319 1.87 -36.78 -35.19
N ILE A 320 1.03 -37.30 -34.30
CA ILE A 320 -0.06 -38.23 -34.65
C ILE A 320 -1.09 -37.57 -35.59
N ARG A 321 -1.48 -36.31 -35.33
CA ARG A 321 -2.42 -35.58 -36.23
C ARG A 321 -1.85 -35.23 -37.61
N LYS A 322 -0.53 -35.07 -37.75
CA LYS A 322 0.11 -34.82 -39.06
C LYS A 322 0.29 -36.09 -39.90
N ASN A 323 0.18 -37.27 -39.27
CA ASN A 323 0.30 -38.58 -39.91
C ASN A 323 -1.07 -39.21 -40.25
N GLN A 324 -2.17 -38.48 -40.08
CA GLN A 324 -3.50 -38.79 -40.61
C GLN A 324 -3.78 -37.88 -41.79
#